data_AF-F8B2V2-F1
#
_entry.id   AF-F8B2V2-F1
#
_cell.length_a   1.000
_cell.length_b   1.000
_cell.length_c   1.000
_cell.angle_alpha   90.00
_cell.angle_beta   90.00
_cell.angle_gamma   90.00
#
_symmetry.space_group_name_H-M   'P 1'
#
loop_
_entity.id
_entity.type
_entity.pdbx_description
1 polymer ?
#
loop_
_entity_poly.entity_id
_entity_poly.type
_entity_poly.pdbx_seq_one_letter_code
_entity_poly.pdbx_strand_id
1 'polypeptide(L)'
;MSDGPPASPPVPSYDELAALVVSLRAQLVETAAALEQARVRIAELEAQVAKNSRNSAKPPSSDGLAKPPPKSLRKKTGRRPGGQGGHPGSTLRMLAEPDVRLRHEPGPCAGCGAGLAGRPVTRTERRQVFDWSDPASVDSEPEVRCP
;
A
#
# COMPACT_ATOMS: atom_id res chain seq x y z
N MET A 1 36.67 -24.20 75.31
CA MET A 1 35.36 -23.75 74.80
C MET A 1 35.21 -24.37 73.43
N SER A 2 34.52 -25.50 73.35
CA SER A 2 34.32 -26.21 72.09
C SER A 2 33.01 -25.72 71.50
N ASP A 3 33.08 -24.94 70.42
CA ASP A 3 31.92 -24.64 69.59
C ASP A 3 31.42 -25.95 68.98
N GLY A 4 30.19 -26.33 69.35
CA GLY A 4 29.52 -27.50 68.80
C GLY A 4 29.22 -27.31 67.31
N PRO A 5 29.10 -28.42 66.53
CA PRO A 5 28.89 -28.33 65.09
C PRO A 5 27.58 -27.59 64.77
N PRO A 6 27.54 -26.79 63.69
CA PRO A 6 26.35 -26.01 63.36
C PRO A 6 25.17 -26.95 63.14
N ALA A 7 24.05 -26.63 63.78
CA ALA A 7 22.81 -27.39 63.66
C ALA A 7 22.44 -27.55 62.18
N SER A 8 22.28 -28.81 61.73
CA SER A 8 21.80 -29.10 60.38
C SER A 8 20.44 -28.44 60.16
N PRO A 9 20.19 -27.88 58.95
CA PRO A 9 18.92 -27.21 58.67
C PRO A 9 17.75 -28.18 58.90
N PRO A 10 16.60 -27.67 59.37
CA PRO A 10 15.44 -28.51 59.63
C PRO A 10 15.01 -29.21 58.35
N VAL A 11 14.85 -30.53 58.42
CA VAL A 11 14.28 -31.31 57.33
C VAL A 11 12.79 -31.01 57.22
N PRO A 12 12.27 -30.75 56.02
CA PRO A 12 10.86 -30.46 55.83
C PRO A 12 10.01 -31.65 56.26
N SER A 13 8.85 -31.37 56.85
CA SER A 13 7.91 -32.40 57.24
C SER A 13 7.26 -33.04 56.02
N TYR A 14 6.71 -34.24 56.19
CA TYR A 14 6.00 -34.94 55.11
C TYR A 14 4.80 -34.11 54.59
N ASP A 15 4.11 -33.39 55.46
CA ASP A 15 2.96 -32.55 55.11
C ASP A 15 3.38 -31.33 54.27
N GLU A 16 4.53 -30.72 54.58
CA GLU A 16 5.10 -29.62 53.79
C GLU A 16 5.47 -30.10 52.38
N LEU A 17 6.06 -31.28 52.25
CA LEU A 17 6.36 -31.89 50.95
C LEU A 17 5.09 -32.22 50.17
N ALA A 18 4.07 -32.78 50.84
CA ALA A 18 2.79 -33.08 50.21
C ALA A 18 2.08 -31.81 49.69
N ALA A 19 2.06 -30.74 50.48
CA ALA A 19 1.51 -29.45 50.08
C ALA A 19 2.26 -28.85 48.88
N LEU A 20 3.58 -28.93 48.87
CA LEU A 20 4.40 -28.47 47.75
C LEU A 20 4.12 -29.28 46.47
N VAL A 21 3.98 -30.61 46.56
CA VAL A 21 3.65 -31.45 45.40
C VAL A 21 2.28 -31.09 44.81
N VAL A 22 1.28 -30.81 45.66
CA VAL A 22 -0.04 -30.37 45.19
C VAL A 22 0.06 -29.02 44.49
N SER A 23 0.79 -28.06 45.07
CA SER A 23 1.02 -26.74 44.47
C SER A 23 1.73 -26.84 43.11
N LEU A 24 2.81 -27.62 43.03
CA LEU A 24 3.57 -27.80 41.78
C LEU A 24 2.73 -28.50 40.71
N ARG A 25 1.90 -29.49 41.08
CA ARG A 25 0.98 -30.14 40.13
C ARG A 25 -0.04 -29.16 39.59
N ALA A 26 -0.59 -28.28 40.42
CA ALA A 26 -1.51 -27.25 39.97
C ALA A 26 -0.83 -26.29 38.97
N GLN A 27 0.38 -25.83 39.28
CA GLN A 27 1.17 -24.98 38.39
C GLN A 27 1.52 -25.68 37.05
N LEU A 28 1.84 -26.98 37.08
CA LEU A 28 2.10 -27.75 35.86
C LEU A 28 0.85 -27.84 34.97
N VAL A 29 -0.33 -28.06 35.55
CA VAL A 29 -1.58 -28.12 34.79
C VAL A 29 -1.89 -26.76 34.16
N GLU A 30 -1.76 -25.68 34.92
CA GLU A 30 -2.01 -24.32 34.43
C GLU A 30 -1.04 -23.93 33.31
N THR A 31 0.26 -24.17 33.51
CA THR A 31 1.28 -23.85 32.50
C THR A 31 1.15 -24.71 31.25
N ALA A 32 0.80 -25.99 31.37
CA ALA A 32 0.54 -26.85 30.23
C ALA A 32 -0.64 -26.34 29.39
N ALA A 33 -1.73 -25.90 30.04
CA ALA A 33 -2.88 -25.35 29.35
C ALA A 33 -2.56 -24.04 28.62
N ALA A 34 -1.82 -23.13 29.28
CA ALA A 34 -1.38 -21.88 28.66
C ALA A 34 -0.45 -22.12 27.46
N LEU A 35 0.45 -23.09 27.57
CA LEU A 35 1.38 -23.45 26.51
C LEU A 35 0.65 -24.02 25.29
N GLU A 36 -0.38 -24.84 25.51
CA GLU A 36 -1.20 -25.37 24.41
C GLU A 36 -1.97 -24.26 23.70
N GLN A 37 -2.58 -23.33 24.44
CA GLN A 37 -3.25 -22.16 23.85
C GLN A 37 -2.27 -21.31 23.03
N ALA A 38 -1.06 -21.09 23.55
CA ALA A 38 -0.02 -20.35 22.84
C ALA A 38 0.40 -21.08 21.56
N ARG A 39 0.57 -22.41 21.59
CA ARG A 39 0.90 -23.22 20.41
C ARG A 39 -0.17 -23.13 19.33
N VAL A 40 -1.44 -23.26 19.71
CA VAL A 40 -2.57 -23.09 18.78
C VAL A 40 -2.52 -21.71 18.14
N ARG A 41 -2.31 -20.66 18.94
CA ARG A 41 -2.25 -19.30 18.42
C ARG A 41 -1.07 -19.07 17.49
N ILE A 42 0.10 -19.61 17.82
CA ILE A 42 1.29 -19.54 16.96
C ILE A 42 1.00 -20.25 15.63
N ALA A 43 0.45 -21.47 15.65
CA ALA A 43 0.12 -22.21 14.44
C ALA A 43 -0.88 -21.45 13.55
N GLU A 44 -1.91 -20.83 14.13
CA GLU A 44 -2.86 -19.99 13.40
C GLU A 44 -2.19 -18.78 12.74
N LEU A 45 -1.30 -18.09 13.46
CA LEU A 45 -0.60 -16.92 12.97
C LEU A 45 0.41 -17.29 11.87
N GLU A 46 1.16 -18.38 12.05
CA GLU A 46 2.05 -18.93 11.04
C GLU A 46 1.27 -19.31 9.76
N ALA A 47 0.12 -19.96 9.91
CA ALA A 47 -0.76 -20.27 8.78
C ALA A 47 -1.32 -19.02 8.09
N GLN A 48 -1.54 -17.92 8.81
CA GLN A 48 -1.95 -16.65 8.22
C GLN A 48 -0.83 -15.98 7.43
N VAL A 49 0.41 -16.00 7.97
CA VAL A 49 1.60 -15.42 7.31
C VAL A 49 2.00 -16.22 6.08
N ALA A 50 1.84 -17.55 6.09
CA ALA A 50 2.15 -18.40 4.95
C ALA A 50 1.20 -18.21 3.74
N LYS A 51 0.06 -17.53 3.92
CA LYS A 51 -0.90 -17.25 2.85
C LYS A 51 -0.42 -16.07 1.99
N ASN A 52 -0.20 -16.33 0.71
CA ASN A 52 0.13 -15.34 -0.32
C ASN A 52 -0.89 -15.41 -1.48
N SER A 53 -0.81 -14.49 -2.44
CA SER A 53 -1.76 -14.46 -3.57
C SER A 53 -1.71 -15.71 -4.45
N ARG A 54 -0.65 -16.53 -4.34
CA ARG A 54 -0.49 -17.76 -5.14
C ARG A 54 -1.22 -18.95 -4.52
N ASN A 55 -1.50 -18.94 -3.22
CA ASN A 55 -2.08 -20.08 -2.50
C ASN A 55 -3.39 -19.76 -1.76
N SER A 56 -3.90 -18.53 -1.79
CA SER A 56 -5.03 -18.11 -0.93
C SER A 56 -6.16 -17.34 -1.60
N ALA A 57 -6.23 -17.31 -2.94
CA ALA A 57 -7.20 -16.53 -3.73
C ALA A 57 -7.26 -15.01 -3.41
N LYS A 58 -6.39 -14.52 -2.52
CA LYS A 58 -6.19 -13.10 -2.22
C LYS A 58 -5.63 -12.40 -3.45
N PRO A 59 -6.06 -11.16 -3.72
CA PRO A 59 -5.51 -10.41 -4.83
C PRO A 59 -4.01 -10.15 -4.59
N PRO A 60 -3.18 -10.14 -5.65
CA PRO A 60 -1.75 -9.90 -5.54
C PRO A 60 -1.36 -8.54 -4.97
N SER A 61 -2.29 -7.58 -4.87
CA SER A 61 -2.07 -6.32 -4.15
C SER A 61 -1.97 -6.50 -2.63
N SER A 62 -2.55 -7.57 -2.07
CA SER A 62 -2.53 -7.86 -0.64
C SER A 62 -1.19 -8.41 -0.13
N ASP A 63 -0.30 -8.86 -1.03
CA ASP A 63 1.02 -9.39 -0.68
C ASP A 63 2.05 -8.28 -0.33
N GLY A 64 1.69 -7.01 -0.51
CA GLY A 64 2.55 -5.86 -0.18
C GLY A 64 3.90 -5.87 -0.92
N LEU A 65 4.95 -5.39 -0.25
CA LEU A 65 6.30 -5.27 -0.81
C LEU A 65 7.06 -6.60 -0.93
N ALA A 66 6.55 -7.68 -0.32
CA ALA A 66 7.15 -9.01 -0.43
C ALA A 66 6.94 -9.64 -1.81
N LYS A 67 6.05 -9.06 -2.63
CA LYS A 67 5.78 -9.55 -3.98
C LYS A 67 6.97 -9.28 -4.91
N PRO A 68 7.40 -10.26 -5.72
CA PRO A 68 8.43 -10.02 -6.73
C PRO A 68 7.97 -8.95 -7.72
N PRO A 69 8.91 -8.12 -8.24
CA PRO A 69 8.57 -7.09 -9.21
C PRO A 69 7.90 -7.73 -10.44
N PRO A 70 6.83 -7.11 -10.98
CA PRO A 70 6.13 -7.66 -12.13
C PRO A 70 7.10 -7.76 -13.32
N LYS A 71 7.31 -8.97 -13.81
CA LYS A 71 8.09 -9.20 -15.03
C LYS A 71 7.20 -8.89 -16.23
N SER A 72 7.68 -8.02 -17.12
CA SER A 72 6.98 -7.76 -18.38
C SER A 72 6.92 -9.04 -19.20
N LEU A 73 5.71 -9.48 -19.57
CA LEU A 73 5.50 -10.57 -20.53
C LEU A 73 5.71 -10.10 -21.98
N ARG A 74 5.90 -8.80 -22.20
CA ARG A 74 6.10 -8.23 -23.53
C ARG A 74 7.44 -8.71 -24.08
N LYS A 75 7.40 -9.38 -25.23
CA LYS A 75 8.62 -9.66 -26.01
C LYS A 75 9.22 -8.34 -26.49
N LYS A 76 10.54 -8.18 -26.36
CA LYS A 76 11.24 -6.99 -26.90
C LYS A 76 11.03 -6.95 -28.41
N THR A 77 10.39 -5.89 -28.89
CA THR A 77 10.11 -5.72 -30.33
C THR A 77 11.22 -4.99 -31.08
N GLY A 78 12.25 -4.47 -30.37
CA GLY A 78 13.34 -3.67 -30.97
C GLY A 78 12.92 -2.31 -31.54
N ARG A 79 11.62 -2.01 -31.59
CA ARG A 79 11.08 -0.75 -32.09
C ARG A 79 11.44 0.41 -31.17
N ARG A 80 11.93 1.51 -31.75
CA ARG A 80 12.16 2.76 -31.02
C ARG A 80 10.83 3.29 -30.46
N PRO A 81 10.83 3.93 -29.27
CA PRO A 81 9.66 4.66 -28.78
C PRO A 81 9.22 5.72 -29.80
N GLY A 82 7.92 5.82 -30.07
CA GLY A 82 7.37 6.81 -31.00
C GLY A 82 6.29 6.24 -31.91
N GLY A 83 5.82 7.09 -32.82
CA GLY A 83 4.89 6.68 -33.88
C GLY A 83 5.49 5.63 -34.82
N GLN A 84 4.64 5.06 -35.68
CA GLN A 84 5.10 4.13 -36.71
C GLN A 84 6.07 4.85 -37.66
N GLY A 85 7.13 4.16 -38.09
CA GLY A 85 8.10 4.72 -39.03
C GLY A 85 7.41 5.16 -40.32
N GLY A 86 7.71 6.37 -40.79
CA GLY A 86 7.07 6.97 -41.96
C GLY A 86 5.91 7.91 -41.64
N HIS A 87 5.41 7.95 -40.40
CA HIS A 87 4.43 8.96 -40.01
C HIS A 87 5.15 10.27 -39.63
N PRO A 88 4.88 11.38 -40.34
CA PRO A 88 5.36 12.68 -39.90
C PRO A 88 4.72 13.00 -38.54
N GLY A 89 5.55 13.35 -37.55
CA GLY A 89 5.03 13.79 -36.25
C GLY A 89 4.34 15.14 -36.37
N SER A 90 3.10 15.25 -35.92
CA SER A 90 2.39 16.52 -35.74
C SER A 90 2.49 16.95 -34.28
N THR A 91 3.60 17.57 -33.90
CA THR A 91 3.68 18.20 -32.58
C THR A 91 2.70 19.37 -32.51
N LEU A 92 1.81 19.37 -31.51
CA LEU A 92 0.90 20.49 -31.24
C LEU A 92 1.71 21.73 -30.86
N ARG A 93 1.88 22.64 -31.82
CA ARG A 93 2.57 23.92 -31.61
C ARG A 93 1.62 24.92 -30.95
N MET A 94 2.18 25.82 -30.15
CA MET A 94 1.40 26.89 -29.55
C MET A 94 0.83 27.80 -30.65
N LEU A 95 -0.49 27.99 -30.68
CA LEU A 95 -1.14 28.90 -31.62
C LEU A 95 -0.85 30.37 -31.24
N ALA A 96 -0.65 31.21 -32.26
CA ALA A 96 -0.51 32.66 -32.06
C ALA A 96 -1.81 33.28 -31.54
N GLU A 97 -2.94 32.80 -32.06
CA GLU A 97 -4.28 33.29 -31.78
C GLU A 97 -5.18 32.10 -31.39
N PRO A 98 -5.41 31.86 -30.08
CA PRO A 98 -6.38 30.88 -29.62
C PRO A 98 -7.79 31.47 -29.61
N ASP A 99 -8.82 30.61 -29.69
CA ASP A 99 -10.23 31.00 -29.67
C ASP A 99 -10.61 31.72 -28.37
N VAL A 100 -10.06 31.26 -27.25
CA VAL A 100 -10.29 31.83 -25.91
C VAL A 100 -8.97 32.09 -25.21
N ARG A 101 -8.84 33.28 -24.60
CA ARG A 101 -7.72 33.66 -23.73
C ARG A 101 -8.22 33.86 -22.31
N LEU A 102 -7.79 32.98 -21.40
CA LEU A 102 -8.09 33.10 -19.97
C LEU A 102 -6.85 33.57 -19.21
N ARG A 103 -6.99 34.64 -18.44
CA ARG A 103 -5.94 35.11 -17.53
C ARG A 103 -6.10 34.41 -16.19
N HIS A 104 -5.06 33.69 -15.77
CA HIS A 104 -4.99 33.10 -14.43
C HIS A 104 -4.11 33.98 -13.55
N GLU A 105 -4.67 34.48 -12.45
CA GLU A 105 -3.90 35.14 -11.40
C GLU A 105 -3.54 34.12 -10.31
N PRO A 106 -2.35 34.22 -9.71
CA PRO A 106 -2.00 33.35 -8.60
C PRO A 106 -2.95 33.59 -7.43
N GLY A 107 -3.22 32.53 -6.68
CA GLY A 107 -3.89 32.64 -5.39
C GLY A 107 -3.04 33.41 -4.36
N PRO A 108 -3.40 33.31 -3.07
CA PRO A 108 -2.63 33.95 -2.00
C PRO A 108 -1.17 33.50 -1.99
N CYS A 109 -0.30 34.32 -1.40
CA CYS A 109 1.12 34.01 -1.29
C CYS A 109 1.34 32.66 -0.59
N ALA A 110 2.06 31.74 -1.23
CA ALA A 110 2.38 30.43 -0.64
C ALA A 110 3.23 30.52 0.64
N GLY A 111 3.92 31.64 0.88
CA GLY A 111 4.73 31.86 2.08
C GLY A 111 3.94 32.49 3.24
N CYS A 112 3.30 33.63 3.01
CA CYS A 112 2.64 34.40 4.08
C CYS A 112 1.10 34.40 4.02
N GLY A 113 0.49 33.81 3.00
CA GLY A 113 -0.97 33.73 2.85
C GLY A 113 -1.67 35.04 2.48
N ALA A 114 -0.95 36.16 2.34
CA ALA A 114 -1.54 37.43 1.93
C ALA A 114 -1.99 37.40 0.46
N GLY A 115 -3.07 38.13 0.15
CA GLY A 115 -3.52 38.34 -1.22
C GLY A 115 -2.47 39.03 -2.08
N LEU A 116 -2.38 38.65 -3.36
CA LEU A 116 -1.40 39.20 -4.31
C LEU A 116 -2.00 40.24 -5.27
N ALA A 117 -3.26 40.62 -5.08
CA ALA A 117 -3.93 41.60 -5.92
C ALA A 117 -3.17 42.94 -5.94
N GLY A 118 -2.96 43.50 -7.13
CA GLY A 118 -2.29 44.79 -7.32
C GLY A 118 -0.77 44.80 -7.13
N ARG A 119 -0.14 43.67 -6.77
CA ARG A 119 1.33 43.58 -6.70
C ARG A 119 1.94 43.53 -8.12
N PRO A 120 3.19 44.00 -8.31
CA PRO A 120 3.84 43.97 -9.61
C PRO A 120 4.06 42.52 -10.08
N VAL A 121 3.75 42.26 -11.35
CA VAL A 121 3.98 40.95 -11.99
C VAL A 121 5.47 40.80 -12.29
N THR A 122 6.11 39.80 -11.69
CA THR A 122 7.53 39.52 -11.90
C THR A 122 7.79 38.51 -13.02
N ARG A 123 6.82 37.64 -13.31
CA ARG A 123 6.92 36.62 -14.37
C ARG A 123 5.54 36.26 -14.90
N THR A 124 5.46 35.98 -16.20
CA THR A 124 4.26 35.47 -16.87
C THR A 124 4.59 34.17 -17.57
N GLU A 125 3.73 33.16 -17.41
CA GLU A 125 3.77 31.91 -18.17
C GLU A 125 2.52 31.79 -19.04
N ARG A 126 2.65 31.16 -20.22
CA ARG A 126 1.53 30.87 -21.12
C ARG A 126 1.38 29.37 -21.28
N ARG A 127 0.14 28.89 -21.24
CA ARG A 127 -0.22 27.47 -21.46
C ARG A 127 -1.36 27.42 -22.46
N GLN A 128 -1.28 26.50 -23.42
CA GLN A 128 -2.37 26.23 -24.35
C GLN A 128 -3.04 24.91 -23.96
N VAL A 129 -4.35 24.96 -23.82
CA VAL A 129 -5.20 23.79 -23.59
C VAL A 129 -6.02 23.59 -24.86
N PHE A 130 -6.00 22.39 -25.41
CA PHE A 130 -6.90 21.99 -26.49
C PHE A 130 -8.03 21.18 -25.86
N ASP A 131 -9.25 21.68 -25.97
CA ASP A 131 -10.44 20.90 -25.66
C ASP A 131 -10.87 20.15 -26.92
N TRP A 132 -11.31 18.90 -26.76
CA TRP A 132 -11.88 18.15 -27.87
C TRP A 132 -13.40 18.25 -27.73
N SER A 133 -14.03 19.06 -28.57
CA SER A 133 -15.49 19.11 -28.63
C SER A 133 -16.02 17.70 -28.87
N ASP A 134 -16.91 17.24 -28.00
CA ASP A 134 -17.67 16.01 -28.20
C ASP A 134 -18.36 16.10 -29.57
N PRO A 135 -18.12 15.16 -30.51
CA PRO A 135 -18.74 15.26 -31.82
C PRO A 135 -20.25 15.17 -31.64
N ALA A 136 -20.95 16.25 -31.98
CA ALA A 136 -22.40 16.26 -32.01
C ALA A 136 -22.87 15.00 -32.77
N SER A 137 -23.66 14.16 -32.10
CA SER A 137 -24.26 12.97 -32.67
C SER A 137 -25.09 13.39 -33.89
N VAL A 138 -24.56 13.16 -35.08
CA VAL A 138 -25.30 13.26 -36.33
C VAL A 138 -26.09 11.98 -36.49
N ASP A 139 -27.33 11.98 -36.01
CA ASP A 139 -28.30 10.95 -36.35
C ASP A 139 -28.52 10.98 -37.86
N SER A 140 -28.04 9.94 -38.53
CA SER A 140 -28.23 9.74 -39.96
C SER A 140 -29.34 8.70 -40.11
N GLU A 141 -30.58 9.13 -40.41
CA GLU A 141 -31.64 8.20 -40.79
C GLU A 141 -31.41 7.72 -42.23
N PRO A 142 -31.14 6.43 -42.48
CA PRO A 142 -30.96 5.93 -43.83
C PRO A 142 -32.31 5.84 -44.54
N GLU A 143 -32.43 6.51 -45.69
CA GLU A 143 -33.58 6.35 -46.57
C GLU A 143 -33.42 5.04 -47.37
N VAL A 144 -34.12 3.99 -46.94
CA VAL A 144 -34.09 2.67 -47.60
C VAL A 144 -35.20 2.63 -48.65
N ARG A 145 -34.85 2.46 -49.93
CA ARG A 145 -35.81 2.11 -50.98
C ARG A 145 -35.87 0.61 -51.20
N CYS A 146 -37.09 0.11 -51.40
CA CYS A 146 -37.36 -1.26 -51.83
C CYS A 146 -36.75 -1.49 -53.24
N PRO A 147 -36.24 -2.71 -53.54
CA PRO A 147 -35.71 -3.05 -54.86
C PRO A 147 -36.74 -2.91 -55.98
#